data_AF-A0A0C3PEE6-F1
#
_entry.id   AF-A0A0C3PEE6-F1
#
_cell.length_a   1.000
_cell.length_b   1.000
_cell.length_c   1.000
_cell.angle_alpha   90.00
_cell.angle_beta   90.00
_cell.angle_gamma   90.00
#
_symmetry.space_group_name_H-M   'P 1'
#
loop_
_entity.id
_entity.type
_entity.pdbx_description
1 polymer ?
#
loop_
_entity_poly.entity_id
_entity_poly.type
_entity_poly.pdbx_seq_one_letter_code
_entity_poly.pdbx_strand_id
1 'polypeptide(L)'
;PQEPLYDQLNHVLHPLVDNLVRSWSPGLRLACTAVNTFGCLVWCAVIPLVCDLLAARKTAGFAGLGTSGGKFCSFCLQDGTDIGNTDISSWRCCTWQEHLTIAMMWRDAESEGACNKIYTQFGVRWSELLRLPYWNPI
;
A
#
# COMPACT_ATOMS: atom_id res chain seq x y z
N PRO A 1 22.50 7.64 3.74
CA PRO A 1 21.54 6.71 4.38
C PRO A 1 21.25 5.53 3.45
N GLN A 2 21.25 4.29 3.96
CA GLN A 2 20.97 3.10 3.18
C GLN A 2 19.45 2.83 3.17
N GLU A 3 18.93 2.36 2.05
CA GLU A 3 17.48 2.14 1.90
C GLU A 3 17.03 1.01 2.83
N PRO A 4 15.97 1.20 3.64
CA PRO A 4 15.50 0.18 4.57
C PRO A 4 15.02 -1.06 3.83
N LEU A 5 15.17 -2.23 4.46
CA LEU A 5 14.61 -3.48 3.94
C LEU A 5 13.07 -3.39 3.87
N TYR A 6 12.52 -4.18 2.96
CA TYR A 6 11.10 -4.20 2.63
C TYR A 6 10.18 -4.40 3.85
N ASP A 7 10.57 -5.24 4.82
CA ASP A 7 9.77 -5.50 6.04
C ASP A 7 9.92 -4.40 7.10
N GLN A 8 11.05 -3.67 7.07
CA GLN A 8 11.32 -2.58 8.00
C GLN A 8 10.41 -1.38 7.77
N LEU A 9 9.92 -1.17 6.55
CA LEU A 9 8.99 -0.08 6.25
C LEU A 9 7.66 -0.22 7.00
N ASN A 10 7.11 -1.43 7.08
CA ASN A 10 5.87 -1.65 7.83
C ASN A 10 6.08 -1.34 9.32
N HIS A 11 7.23 -1.69 9.90
CA HIS A 11 7.55 -1.34 11.29
C HIS A 11 7.60 0.18 11.52
N VAL A 12 8.12 0.95 10.54
CA VAL A 12 8.16 2.42 10.62
C VAL A 12 6.77 3.03 10.44
N LEU A 13 5.96 2.50 9.51
CA LEU A 13 4.63 3.00 9.20
C LEU A 13 3.59 2.66 10.28
N HIS A 14 3.76 1.53 10.97
CA HIS A 14 2.80 1.01 11.94
C HIS A 14 2.32 2.06 12.98
N PRO A 15 3.20 2.75 13.75
CA PRO A 15 2.75 3.74 14.72
C PRO A 15 2.08 4.96 14.08
N LEU A 16 2.47 5.34 12.86
CA LEU A 16 1.84 6.42 12.12
C LEU A 16 0.41 6.03 11.71
N VAL A 17 0.25 4.83 11.14
CA VAL A 17 -1.04 4.29 10.71
C VAL A 17 -1.98 4.11 11.90
N ASP A 18 -1.49 3.64 13.06
CA ASP A 18 -2.29 3.56 14.28
C ASP A 18 -2.93 4.89 14.67
N ASN A 19 -2.15 5.98 14.60
CA ASN A 19 -2.66 7.32 14.88
C ASN A 19 -3.65 7.80 13.81
N LEU A 20 -3.41 7.47 12.54
CA LEU A 20 -4.30 7.83 11.42
C LEU A 20 -5.65 7.10 11.50
N VAL A 21 -5.67 5.81 11.83
CA VAL A 21 -6.91 5.05 12.02
C VAL A 21 -7.75 5.68 13.14
N ARG A 22 -7.14 5.99 14.29
CA ARG A 22 -7.83 6.61 15.44
C ARG A 22 -8.36 8.01 15.12
N SER A 23 -7.57 8.79 14.37
CA SER A 23 -7.95 10.16 13.96
C SER A 23 -8.95 10.20 12.81
N TRP A 24 -9.24 9.07 12.16
CA TRP A 24 -10.32 8.95 11.18
C TRP A 24 -11.65 8.53 11.81
N SER A 25 -11.66 7.56 12.71
CA SER A 25 -12.89 7.11 13.38
C SER A 25 -12.59 6.71 14.83
N PRO A 26 -13.15 7.41 15.84
CA PRO A 26 -14.19 8.44 15.75
C PRO A 26 -13.70 9.85 15.34
N GLY A 27 -12.39 10.07 15.25
CA GLY A 27 -11.80 11.40 15.09
C GLY A 27 -10.98 11.83 16.31
N LEU A 28 -10.20 12.90 16.18
CA LEU A 28 -9.38 13.46 17.25
C LEU A 28 -10.06 14.67 17.88
N ARG A 29 -10.29 14.64 19.19
CA ARG A 29 -10.81 15.81 19.92
C ARG A 29 -9.65 16.68 20.41
N LEU A 30 -9.52 17.86 19.83
CA LEU A 30 -8.56 18.87 20.27
C LEU A 30 -9.17 19.67 21.42
N ALA A 31 -8.41 19.87 22.50
CA ALA A 31 -8.87 20.62 23.67
C ALA A 31 -9.05 22.11 23.37
N CYS A 32 -8.18 22.67 22.53
CA CYS A 32 -8.27 24.02 22.01
C CYS A 32 -7.53 24.14 20.67
N THR A 33 -7.88 25.16 19.90
CA THR A 33 -7.13 25.63 18.74
C THR A 33 -6.97 27.14 18.81
N ALA A 34 -6.13 27.74 17.96
CA ALA A 34 -5.93 29.20 17.94
C ALA A 34 -7.23 30.00 17.76
N VAL A 35 -8.25 29.41 17.12
CA VAL A 35 -9.55 30.06 16.84
C VAL A 35 -10.71 29.47 17.67
N ASN A 36 -10.47 28.43 18.47
CA ASN A 36 -11.53 27.78 19.26
C ASN A 36 -11.00 27.29 20.62
N THR A 37 -11.29 28.04 21.67
CA THR A 37 -10.86 27.76 23.05
C THR A 37 -11.60 26.60 23.72
N PHE A 38 -12.78 26.21 23.20
CA PHE A 38 -13.56 25.07 23.69
C PHE A 38 -13.27 23.77 22.92
N GLY A 39 -12.30 23.83 22.00
CA GLY A 39 -11.86 22.68 21.24
C GLY A 39 -12.76 22.32 20.07
N CYS A 40 -12.33 21.34 19.29
CA CYS A 40 -13.09 20.83 18.15
C CYS A 40 -12.80 19.35 17.92
N LEU A 41 -13.71 18.68 17.22
CA LEU A 41 -13.45 17.36 16.66
C LEU A 41 -12.87 17.55 15.25
N VAL A 42 -11.75 16.88 14.98
CA VAL A 42 -11.12 16.87 13.66
C VAL A 42 -10.99 15.43 13.16
N TRP A 43 -11.16 15.27 11.85
CA TRP A 43 -10.86 14.02 11.15
C TRP A 43 -9.58 14.21 10.34
N CYS A 44 -8.67 13.25 10.45
CA CYS A 44 -7.44 13.26 9.69
C CYS A 44 -7.45 12.13 8.67
N ALA A 45 -7.01 12.44 7.45
CA ALA A 45 -6.80 11.47 6.40
C ALA A 45 -5.50 11.79 5.66
N VAL A 46 -4.80 10.74 5.23
CA VAL A 46 -3.67 10.84 4.31
C VAL A 46 -4.18 10.44 2.92
N ILE A 47 -4.00 11.32 1.94
CA ILE A 47 -4.57 11.14 0.60
C ILE A 47 -3.49 10.77 -0.42
N PRO A 48 -2.48 11.61 -0.73
CA PRO A 48 -1.45 11.22 -1.69
C PRO A 48 -0.22 10.60 -1.02
N LEU A 49 0.27 9.50 -1.58
CA LEU A 49 1.65 9.03 -1.37
C LEU A 49 2.54 9.71 -2.42
N VAL A 50 3.25 10.76 -2.00
CA VAL A 50 4.11 11.55 -2.89
C VAL A 50 5.56 11.16 -2.70
N CYS A 51 6.10 10.43 -3.68
CA CYS A 51 7.50 10.03 -3.76
C CYS A 51 7.83 9.59 -5.19
N ASP A 52 9.08 9.24 -5.46
CA ASP A 52 9.43 8.60 -6.74
C ASP A 52 8.70 7.25 -6.90
N LEU A 53 8.69 6.73 -8.12
CA LEU A 53 7.93 5.51 -8.48
C LEU A 53 8.38 4.29 -7.67
N LEU A 54 9.68 4.17 -7.40
CA LEU A 54 10.23 3.01 -6.69
C LEU A 54 9.81 3.04 -5.22
N ALA A 55 9.96 4.20 -4.57
CA ALA A 55 9.51 4.44 -3.21
C ALA A 55 7.99 4.27 -3.09
N ALA A 56 7.22 4.73 -4.09
CA ALA A 56 5.76 4.63 -4.08
C ALA A 56 5.32 3.17 -4.10
N ARG A 57 5.86 2.40 -5.04
CA ARG A 57 5.59 0.96 -5.15
C ARG A 57 5.99 0.22 -3.89
N LYS A 58 7.18 0.49 -3.39
CA LYS A 58 7.71 -0.15 -2.19
C LYS A 58 6.83 0.12 -0.97
N THR A 59 6.41 1.37 -0.78
CA THR A 59 5.57 1.81 0.34
C THR A 59 4.13 1.29 0.24
N ALA A 60 3.56 1.26 -0.96
CA ALA A 60 2.22 0.74 -1.22
C ALA A 60 2.15 -0.79 -1.30
N GLY A 61 3.28 -1.50 -1.19
CA GLY A 61 3.30 -2.97 -1.20
C GLY A 61 3.28 -3.59 -2.60
N PHE A 62 3.67 -2.84 -3.64
CA PHE A 62 3.86 -3.36 -5.00
C PHE A 62 5.31 -3.80 -5.26
N ALA A 63 5.46 -4.66 -6.26
CA ALA A 63 6.75 -5.04 -6.79
C ALA A 63 7.51 -3.87 -7.40
N GLY A 64 8.84 -3.91 -7.25
CA GLY A 64 9.75 -2.97 -7.89
C GLY A 64 9.81 -3.11 -9.41
N LEU A 65 10.65 -2.30 -10.05
CA LEU A 65 10.93 -2.43 -11.48
C LEU A 65 11.92 -3.59 -11.69
N GLY A 66 11.57 -4.57 -12.55
CA GLY A 66 12.56 -5.47 -13.13
C GLY A 66 12.74 -6.86 -12.51
N THR A 67 11.77 -7.41 -11.76
CA THR A 67 11.77 -8.86 -11.51
C THR A 67 11.33 -9.55 -12.79
N SER A 68 12.27 -10.11 -13.56
CA SER A 68 11.99 -10.83 -14.80
C SER A 68 10.95 -11.93 -14.56
N GLY A 69 9.78 -11.78 -15.18
CA GLY A 69 8.61 -12.67 -15.03
C GLY A 69 7.52 -12.20 -14.06
N GLY A 70 7.73 -11.09 -13.33
CA GLY A 70 6.76 -10.56 -12.35
C GLY A 70 5.85 -9.45 -12.89
N LYS A 71 4.83 -9.08 -12.10
CA LYS A 71 3.94 -7.93 -12.36
C LYS A 71 4.74 -6.62 -12.28
N PHE A 72 4.62 -5.76 -13.29
CA PHE A 72 5.35 -4.47 -13.35
C PHE A 72 4.44 -3.25 -13.22
N CYS A 73 3.13 -3.44 -13.31
CA CYS A 73 2.10 -2.40 -13.31
C CYS A 73 1.37 -2.43 -11.96
N SER A 74 1.15 -1.26 -11.34
CA SER A 74 0.39 -1.17 -10.08
C SER A 74 -1.11 -1.35 -10.29
N PHE A 75 -1.61 -0.99 -11.49
CA PHE A 75 -3.03 -0.92 -11.81
C PHE A 75 -3.54 -2.13 -12.59
N CYS A 76 -2.65 -2.76 -13.34
CA CYS A 76 -2.98 -3.79 -14.31
C CYS A 76 -2.22 -5.07 -14.02
N LEU A 77 -2.81 -6.20 -14.39
CA LEU A 77 -2.25 -7.53 -14.14
C LEU A 77 -1.29 -7.98 -15.25
N GLN A 78 -0.78 -7.05 -16.06
CA GLN A 78 0.25 -7.33 -17.04
C GLN A 78 1.54 -7.78 -16.35
N ASP A 79 2.19 -8.79 -16.92
CA ASP A 79 3.48 -9.29 -16.44
C ASP A 79 4.59 -8.99 -17.44
N GLY A 80 5.83 -9.11 -16.98
CA GLY A 80 7.00 -8.83 -17.81
C GLY A 80 7.13 -9.72 -19.05
N THR A 81 6.36 -10.82 -19.18
CA THR A 81 6.39 -11.67 -20.37
C THR A 81 5.59 -11.08 -21.52
N ASP A 82 4.56 -10.27 -21.22
CA ASP A 82 3.70 -9.60 -22.21
C ASP A 82 3.98 -8.08 -22.28
N ILE A 83 5.20 -7.64 -21.95
CA ILE A 83 5.57 -6.21 -21.90
C ILE A 83 5.42 -5.50 -23.27
N GLY A 84 5.41 -6.25 -24.37
CA GLY A 84 5.21 -5.74 -25.72
C GLY A 84 3.75 -5.47 -26.08
N ASN A 85 2.79 -5.94 -25.28
CA ASN A 85 1.38 -5.73 -25.52
C ASN A 85 0.98 -4.29 -25.17
N THR A 86 0.85 -3.47 -26.20
CA THR A 86 0.41 -2.08 -26.11
C THR A 86 -1.09 -1.91 -26.32
N ASP A 87 -1.85 -3.00 -26.51
CA ASP A 87 -3.30 -2.96 -26.63
C ASP A 87 -3.94 -2.84 -25.25
N ILE A 88 -4.16 -1.59 -24.82
CA ILE A 88 -4.76 -1.23 -23.54
C ILE A 88 -6.10 -1.93 -23.31
N SER A 89 -6.87 -2.20 -24.38
CA SER A 89 -8.19 -2.84 -24.26
C SER A 89 -8.11 -4.30 -23.80
N SER A 90 -6.97 -4.95 -24.03
CA SER A 90 -6.70 -6.32 -23.59
C SER A 90 -6.23 -6.40 -22.14
N TRP A 91 -5.86 -5.27 -21.52
CA TRP A 91 -5.26 -5.26 -20.19
C TRP A 91 -6.33 -5.42 -19.11
N ARG A 92 -6.22 -6.51 -18.34
CA ARG A 92 -7.06 -6.70 -17.15
C ARG A 92 -6.54 -5.82 -16.00
N CYS A 93 -7.40 -4.92 -15.51
CA CYS A 93 -7.14 -4.16 -14.29
C CYS A 93 -7.24 -5.06 -13.05
N CYS A 94 -6.43 -4.76 -12.03
CA CYS A 94 -6.60 -5.30 -10.70
C CYS A 94 -7.77 -4.57 -10.03
N THR A 95 -8.60 -5.27 -9.25
CA THR A 95 -9.60 -4.63 -8.40
C THR A 95 -9.05 -4.41 -6.99
N TRP A 96 -9.64 -3.46 -6.24
CA TRP A 96 -9.31 -3.26 -4.83
C TRP A 96 -9.43 -4.54 -4.00
N GLN A 97 -10.52 -5.29 -4.19
CA GLN A 97 -10.78 -6.54 -3.47
C GLN A 97 -9.74 -7.62 -3.78
N GLU A 98 -9.32 -7.73 -5.05
CA GLU A 98 -8.25 -8.66 -5.44
C GLU A 98 -6.93 -8.26 -4.81
N HIS A 99 -6.56 -6.98 -4.89
CA HIS A 99 -5.34 -6.46 -4.26
C HIS A 99 -5.31 -6.73 -2.76
N LEU A 100 -6.39 -6.41 -2.05
CA LEU A 100 -6.49 -6.62 -0.60
C LEU A 100 -6.41 -8.11 -0.25
N THR A 101 -7.09 -8.98 -1.01
CA THR A 101 -7.06 -10.43 -0.80
C THR A 101 -5.63 -10.96 -0.95
N ILE A 102 -4.92 -10.58 -2.00
CA ILE A 102 -3.53 -11.01 -2.23
C ILE A 102 -2.61 -10.48 -1.13
N ALA A 103 -2.77 -9.22 -0.73
CA ALA A 103 -1.98 -8.63 0.35
C ALA A 103 -2.22 -9.33 1.69
N MET A 104 -3.45 -9.72 2.01
CA MET A 104 -3.79 -10.51 3.20
C MET A 104 -3.20 -11.92 3.11
N MET A 105 -3.30 -12.59 1.95
CA MET A 105 -2.65 -13.88 1.74
C MET A 105 -1.14 -13.82 1.99
N TRP A 106 -0.48 -12.74 1.53
CA TRP A 106 0.94 -12.52 1.79
C TRP A 106 1.22 -12.31 3.29
N ARG A 107 0.41 -11.48 3.98
CA ARG A 107 0.56 -11.19 5.42
C ARG A 107 0.41 -12.44 6.28
N ASP A 108 -0.58 -13.26 5.94
CA ASP A 108 -1.02 -14.41 6.74
C ASP A 108 -0.30 -15.71 6.34
N ALA A 109 0.64 -15.64 5.39
CA ALA A 109 1.41 -16.80 4.95
C ALA A 109 2.34 -17.31 6.05
N GLU A 110 2.42 -18.63 6.19
CA GLU A 110 3.11 -19.30 7.31
C GLU A 110 4.64 -19.29 7.22
N SER A 111 5.21 -18.85 6.09
CA SER A 111 6.67 -18.84 5.89
C SER A 111 7.11 -17.78 4.89
N GLU A 112 8.35 -17.31 5.03
CA GLU A 112 8.98 -16.40 4.06
C GLU A 112 8.98 -16.98 2.63
N GLY A 113 9.12 -18.31 2.50
CA GLY A 113 9.04 -18.99 1.22
C GLY A 113 7.65 -18.88 0.57
N ALA A 114 6.58 -18.95 1.38
CA ALA A 114 5.22 -18.75 0.90
C ALA A 114 4.96 -17.26 0.55
N CYS A 115 5.41 -16.33 1.40
CA CYS A 115 5.38 -14.89 1.10
C CYS A 115 6.07 -14.57 -0.23
N ASN A 116 7.26 -15.13 -0.46
CA ASN A 116 8.03 -14.93 -1.69
C ASN A 116 7.30 -15.49 -2.91
N LYS A 117 6.68 -16.68 -2.82
CA LYS A 117 5.88 -17.24 -3.92
C LYS A 117 4.71 -16.33 -4.30
N ILE A 118 3.97 -15.84 -3.31
CA ILE A 118 2.84 -14.91 -3.52
C ILE A 118 3.35 -13.62 -4.15
N TYR A 119 4.43 -13.04 -3.62
CA TYR A 119 5.00 -11.81 -4.14
C TYR A 119 5.55 -11.96 -5.56
N THR A 120 6.22 -13.07 -5.88
CA THR A 120 6.70 -13.34 -7.25
C THR A 120 5.54 -13.52 -8.22
N GLN A 121 4.46 -14.20 -7.82
CA GLN A 121 3.31 -14.47 -8.67
C GLN A 121 2.45 -13.23 -8.93
N PHE A 122 2.18 -12.45 -7.89
CA PHE A 122 1.21 -11.35 -7.94
C PHE A 122 1.83 -9.95 -7.87
N GLY A 123 3.10 -9.83 -7.49
CA GLY A 123 3.77 -8.55 -7.31
C GLY A 123 3.18 -7.69 -6.18
N VAL A 124 2.51 -8.30 -5.21
CA VAL A 124 1.82 -7.62 -4.10
C VAL A 124 2.25 -8.23 -2.78
N ARG A 125 2.38 -7.38 -1.77
CA ARG A 125 2.65 -7.70 -0.37
C ARG A 125 1.85 -6.78 0.55
N TRP A 126 1.82 -7.10 1.84
CA TRP A 126 1.15 -6.26 2.82
C TRP A 126 1.84 -4.90 3.01
N SER A 127 1.05 -3.84 3.00
CA SER A 127 1.45 -2.50 3.45
C SER A 127 0.56 -2.09 4.61
N GLU A 128 1.16 -1.47 5.64
CA GLU A 128 0.39 -0.91 6.76
C GLU A 128 -0.67 0.11 6.30
N LEU A 129 -0.47 0.77 5.16
CA LEU A 129 -1.44 1.71 4.58
C LEU A 129 -2.80 1.05 4.29
N LEU A 130 -2.85 -0.26 4.05
CA LEU A 130 -4.09 -1.02 3.81
C LEU A 130 -5.01 -1.10 5.04
N ARG A 131 -4.52 -0.72 6.22
CA ARG A 131 -5.33 -0.61 7.44
C ARG A 131 -6.18 0.67 7.46
N LEU A 132 -5.85 1.65 6.62
CA LEU A 132 -6.59 2.90 6.53
C LEU A 132 -7.89 2.64 5.72
N PRO A 133 -9.08 2.89 6.28
CA PRO A 133 -10.35 2.52 5.66
C PRO A 133 -10.69 3.32 4.39
N TYR A 134 -10.00 4.44 4.17
CA TYR A 134 -10.15 5.32 3.02
C TYR A 134 -9.02 5.15 1.98
N TRP A 135 -8.08 4.23 2.21
CA TRP A 135 -6.92 4.05 1.34
C TRP A 135 -7.18 3.00 0.27
N ASN A 136 -7.06 3.40 -1.00
CA ASN A 136 -7.06 2.48 -2.14
C ASN A 136 -5.83 2.78 -3.03
N PRO A 137 -4.85 1.86 -3.12
CA PRO A 137 -3.65 2.04 -3.94
C PRO A 137 -3.84 1.61 -5.42
N ILE A 138 -5.05 1.18 -5.79
CA ILE A 138 -5.46 0.75 -7.13
C ILE A 138 -6.32 1.81 -7.79
#